data_AF-A0A0S8GPS4-F1
#
_entry.id   AF-A0A0S8GPS4-F1
#
_cell.length_a   1.000
_cell.length_b   1.000
_cell.length_c   1.000
_cell.angle_alpha   90.00
_cell.angle_beta   90.00
_cell.angle_gamma   90.00
#
_symmetry.space_group_name_H-M   'P 1'
#
loop_
_entity.id
_entity.type
_entity.pdbx_description
1 polymer ?
#
loop_
_entity_poly.entity_id
_entity_poly.type
_entity_poly.pdbx_seq_one_letter_code
_entity_poly.pdbx_strand_id
1 'polypeptide(L)' 'QGSDLDLIIIKNTKEKFLRRMDKVLDLCDGKIAVEPLIYTEAEFKKMLEEGNDFLETVVSEGKVVYER' A
#
# COMPACT_ATOMS: atom_id res chain seq x y z
N GLN A 1 -7.45 16.41 -14.69
CA GLN A 1 -7.04 15.05 -14.28
C GLN A 1 -5.79 15.21 -13.46
N GLY A 2 -5.84 14.88 -12.17
CA GLY A 2 -4.65 14.80 -11.33
C GLY A 2 -4.18 13.35 -11.32
N SER A 3 -2.87 13.12 -11.38
CA SER A 3 -2.33 11.80 -11.06
C SER A 3 -2.41 11.63 -9.54
N ASP A 4 -3.03 10.56 -9.11
CA ASP A 4 -2.84 9.98 -7.79
C ASP A 4 -1.54 9.14 -7.77
N LEU A 5 -1.07 8.85 -6.57
CA LEU A 5 0.04 7.96 -6.28
C LEU A 5 -0.46 6.82 -5.39
N ASP A 6 -0.54 5.62 -5.95
CA ASP A 6 -0.76 4.41 -5.17
C ASP A 6 0.52 4.02 -4.41
N LEU A 7 0.40 3.81 -3.10
CA LEU A 7 1.52 3.43 -2.25
C LEU A 7 1.22 2.15 -1.47
N ILE A 8 1.91 1.07 -1.84
CA ILE A 8 1.85 -0.19 -1.09
C ILE A 8 2.92 -0.20 0.00
N ILE A 9 2.51 -0.42 1.25
CA ILE A 9 3.41 -0.56 2.39
C ILE A 9 3.15 -1.91 3.06
N ILE A 10 4.17 -2.77 3.06
CA ILE A 10 4.13 -4.04 3.77
C ILE A 10 4.80 -3.82 5.14
N LYS A 11 4.03 -3.89 6.23
CA LYS A 11 4.54 -3.75 7.60
C LYS A 11 3.75 -4.58 8.61
N ASN A 12 4.44 -5.08 9.63
CA ASN A 12 3.79 -5.71 10.77
C ASN A 12 3.04 -4.67 11.61
N THR A 13 1.74 -4.88 11.81
CA THR A 13 0.87 -4.01 12.61
C THR A 13 -0.32 -4.79 13.17
N LYS A 14 -0.87 -4.30 14.29
CA LYS A 14 -2.10 -4.83 14.92
C LYS A 14 -3.32 -3.93 14.67
N GLU A 15 -3.14 -2.83 13.94
CA GLU A 15 -4.20 -1.86 13.69
C GLU A 15 -5.19 -2.36 12.64
N LYS A 16 -6.42 -1.82 12.67
CA LYS A 16 -7.42 -2.08 11.63
C LYS A 16 -6.97 -1.44 10.32
N PHE A 17 -7.29 -2.09 9.20
CA PHE A 17 -6.85 -1.67 7.85
C PHE A 17 -6.99 -0.16 7.59
N LEU A 18 -8.21 0.40 7.73
CA LEU A 18 -8.44 1.83 7.51
C LEU A 18 -7.62 2.75 8.43
N ARG A 19 -7.40 2.35 9.69
CA ARG A 19 -6.57 3.13 10.62
C ARG A 19 -5.11 3.20 10.20
N ARG A 20 -4.62 2.16 9.52
CA ARG A 20 -3.26 2.16 8.97
C ARG A 20 -3.14 3.19 7.85
N MET A 21 -4.18 3.34 7.03
CA MET A 21 -4.24 4.31 5.93
C MET A 21 -4.28 5.73 6.49
N ASP A 22 -5.20 6.01 7.44
CA ASP A 22 -5.31 7.31 8.12
C ASP A 22 -3.94 7.79 8.61
N LYS A 23 -3.19 6.92 9.31
CA LYS A 23 -1.87 7.27 9.85
C LYS A 23 -0.82 7.59 8.79
N VAL A 24 -0.89 7.00 7.61
CA VAL A 24 0.04 7.31 6.52
C VAL A 24 -0.37 8.62 5.87
N LEU A 25 -1.67 8.81 5.65
CA LEU A 25 -2.22 10.06 5.10
C LEU A 25 -1.93 11.27 6.01
N ASP A 26 -1.97 11.10 7.33
CA ASP A 26 -1.60 12.14 8.31
C ASP A 26 -0.13 12.59 8.17
N LEU A 27 0.73 11.77 7.56
CA LEU A 27 2.15 12.08 7.28
C LEU A 27 2.36 12.67 5.89
N CYS A 28 1.35 12.66 5.02
CA CYS A 28 1.43 13.17 3.66
C CYS A 28 1.08 14.67 3.63
N ASP A 29 2.09 15.53 3.49
CA ASP A 29 1.94 16.99 3.35
C ASP A 29 2.12 17.48 1.89
N GLY A 30 2.27 16.53 0.95
CA GLY A 30 2.47 16.78 -0.46
C GLY A 30 1.23 17.29 -1.21
N LYS A 31 1.45 17.77 -2.43
CA LYS A 31 0.37 18.26 -3.32
C LYS A 31 -0.28 17.17 -4.19
N ILE A 32 0.29 15.96 -4.17
CA ILE A 32 -0.18 14.81 -4.94
C ILE A 32 -1.09 13.98 -4.02
N ALA A 33 -2.25 13.55 -4.53
CA ALA A 33 -3.12 12.65 -3.79
C ALA A 33 -2.43 11.29 -3.64
N VAL A 34 -2.35 10.78 -2.42
CA VAL A 34 -1.74 9.48 -2.13
C VAL A 34 -2.85 8.51 -1.72
N GLU A 35 -2.83 7.31 -2.28
CA GLU A 35 -3.69 6.20 -1.87
C GLU A 35 -2.81 5.10 -1.24
N PRO A 36 -2.60 5.14 0.10
CA PRO A 36 -1.76 4.15 0.74
C PRO A 36 -2.56 2.90 1.09
N LEU A 37 -2.11 1.72 0.65
CA LEU A 37 -2.62 0.43 1.13
C LEU A 37 -1.55 -0.26 1.98
N ILE A 38 -1.94 -0.57 3.23
CA ILE A 38 -1.01 -1.10 4.22
C ILE A 38 -1.38 -2.54 4.57
N TYR A 39 -0.51 -3.46 4.17
CA TYR A 39 -0.65 -4.89 4.43
C TYR A 39 0.36 -5.36 5.47
N THR A 40 -0.02 -6.34 6.27
CA THR A 40 0.94 -7.24 6.90
C THR A 40 1.49 -8.21 5.84
N GLU A 41 2.63 -8.84 6.10
CA GLU A 41 3.16 -9.86 5.19
C GLU A 41 2.16 -10.99 4.94
N ALA A 42 1.39 -11.39 5.97
CA ALA A 42 0.39 -12.45 5.85
C ALA A 42 -0.78 -12.03 4.96
N GLU A 43 -1.29 -10.80 5.12
CA GLU A 43 -2.36 -10.28 4.26
C GLU A 43 -1.89 -10.13 2.81
N PHE A 44 -0.68 -9.59 2.59
CA PHE A 44 -0.13 -9.41 1.24
C PHE A 44 0.06 -10.74 0.50
N LYS A 45 0.68 -11.74 1.16
CA LYS A 45 0.84 -13.09 0.60
C LYS A 45 -0.50 -13.72 0.30
N LYS A 46 -1.43 -13.68 1.25
CA LYS A 46 -2.77 -14.24 1.07
C LYS A 46 -3.49 -13.61 -0.13
N MET A 47 -3.45 -12.28 -0.27
CA MET A 47 -4.13 -11.60 -1.37
C MET A 47 -3.49 -11.90 -2.74
N LEU A 48 -2.17 -12.05 -2.81
CA LEU A 48 -1.51 -12.52 -4.02
C LEU A 48 -1.88 -13.97 -4.36
N GLU A 49 -1.93 -14.86 -3.37
CA GLU A 49 -2.37 -16.26 -3.55
C GLU A 49 -3.83 -16.35 -4.01
N GLU A 50 -4.67 -15.40 -3.59
CA GLU A 50 -6.08 -15.29 -4.00
C GLU A 50 -6.26 -14.62 -5.38
N GLY A 51 -5.17 -14.22 -6.06
CA GLY A 51 -5.23 -13.62 -7.39
C GLY A 51 -5.73 -12.18 -7.38
N ASN A 52 -5.29 -11.36 -6.43
CA ASN A 52 -5.65 -9.95 -6.41
C ASN A 52 -4.98 -9.19 -7.56
N ASP A 53 -5.75 -8.88 -8.61
CA ASP A 53 -5.29 -8.17 -9.82
C ASP A 53 -4.41 -6.95 -9.52
N PHE A 54 -4.79 -6.12 -8.54
CA PHE A 54 -4.04 -4.91 -8.22
C PHE A 54 -2.67 -5.22 -7.61
N LEU A 55 -2.60 -6.17 -6.67
CA LEU A 55 -1.31 -6.57 -6.09
C LEU A 55 -0.44 -7.30 -7.10
N GLU A 56 -1.02 -8.05 -8.03
CA GLU A 56 -0.28 -8.64 -9.15
C GLU A 56 0.37 -7.54 -10.01
N THR A 57 -0.37 -6.48 -10.36
CA THR A 57 0.17 -5.30 -11.05
C THR A 57 1.26 -4.59 -10.23
N VAL A 58 1.07 -4.42 -8.92
CA VAL A 58 2.09 -3.83 -8.05
C VAL A 58 3.39 -4.64 -8.09
N VAL A 59 3.31 -5.97 -8.08
CA VAL A 59 4.48 -6.84 -8.11
C VAL A 59 5.15 -6.82 -9.49
N SER A 60 4.38 -6.76 -10.58
CA SER A 60 4.93 -6.78 -11.94
C SER A 60 5.49 -5.43 -12.41
N GLU A 61 4.84 -4.33 -12.03
CA GLU A 61 5.10 -2.98 -12.58
C GLU A 61 5.52 -1.96 -11.52
N GLY A 62 5.27 -2.26 -10.24
CA GLY A 62 5.58 -1.35 -9.15
C GLY A 62 7.08 -1.10 -8.98
N LYS A 63 7.40 0.07 -8.43
CA LYS A 63 8.78 0.45 -8.12
C LYS A 63 9.04 0.35 -6.62
N VAL A 64 10.00 -0.49 -6.24
CA VAL A 64 10.49 -0.53 -4.85
C VAL A 64 11.21 0.77 -4.54
N VAL A 65 10.68 1.52 -3.57
CA VAL A 65 11.28 2.77 -3.07
C VAL A 65 12.05 2.58 -1.75
N TYR A 66 11.79 1.48 -1.04
CA TYR A 66 12.44 1.13 0.23
C TYR A 66 12.30 -0.37 0.52
N GLU A 67 13.36 -1.00 1.03
CA GLU A 67 13.42 -2.40 1.48
C GLU A 67 14.41 -2.50 2.67
N ARG A 68 14.07 -3.28 3.71
CA ARG A 68 14.93 -3.53 4.87
C ARG A 68 14.67 -4.89 5.50
#